data_AF-A0A1G9A284-F1
#
_entry.id   AF-A0A1G9A284-F1
#
_cell.length_a   1.000
_cell.length_b   1.000
_cell.length_c   1.000
_cell.angle_alpha   90.00
_cell.angle_beta   90.00
_cell.angle_gamma   90.00
#
_symmetry.space_group_name_H-M   'P 1'
#
loop_
_entity.id
_entity.type
_entity.pdbx_description
1 polymer ?
#
loop_
_entity_poly.entity_id
_entity_poly.type
_entity_poly.pdbx_seq_one_letter_code
_entity_poly.pdbx_strand_id
1 'polypeptide(L)'
;MAFTIVACSGLSNTGKLTAQTGAMLLRSSCGAVETCVAATRPTASLEVAVRHADRILVLDGCGDCCGRKKVQALGVEPDLHLVATDCGIAKNGMAEPRFDEIERLSAAVMEAIRS
;
A
#
# COMPACT_ATOMS: atom_id res chain seq x y z
N MET A 1 5.87 -3.50 -16.81
CA MET A 1 5.54 -2.27 -16.07
C MET A 1 5.51 -2.62 -14.60
N ALA A 2 6.16 -1.83 -13.76
CA ALA A 2 6.24 -2.07 -12.32
C ALA A 2 5.41 -1.03 -11.56
N PHE A 3 5.01 -1.37 -10.34
CA PHE A 3 4.23 -0.51 -9.47
C PHE A 3 5.09 0.08 -8.36
N THR A 4 4.91 1.38 -8.13
CA THR A 4 5.25 2.05 -6.89
C THR A 4 4.08 1.90 -5.92
N ILE A 5 4.31 1.19 -4.80
CA ILE A 5 3.31 1.07 -3.74
C ILE A 5 3.41 2.25 -2.78
N VAL A 6 2.30 2.95 -2.56
CA VAL A 6 2.13 3.91 -1.47
C VAL A 6 1.33 3.23 -0.35
N ALA A 7 2.03 2.70 0.65
CA ALA A 7 1.41 2.03 1.79
C ALA A 7 1.00 3.03 2.88
N CYS A 8 -0.22 2.93 3.40
CA CYS A 8 -0.73 3.80 4.46
C CYS A 8 0.24 3.88 5.65
N SER A 9 0.80 2.75 6.07
CA SER A 9 1.87 2.68 7.09
C SER A 9 1.51 3.39 8.41
N GLY A 10 0.23 3.35 8.79
CA GLY A 10 -0.26 3.86 10.07
C GLY A 10 0.10 2.96 11.26
N LEU A 11 -0.12 3.48 12.47
CA LEU A 11 0.19 2.78 13.72
C LEU A 11 -0.71 1.57 14.01
N SER A 12 -1.93 1.54 13.45
CA SER A 12 -2.86 0.41 13.62
C SER A 12 -2.32 -0.89 13.01
N ASN A 13 -2.86 -2.04 13.40
CA ASN A 13 -2.54 -3.34 12.81
C ASN A 13 -2.68 -3.31 11.28
N THR A 14 -3.78 -2.77 10.76
CA THR A 14 -3.99 -2.65 9.32
C THR A 14 -2.99 -1.69 8.66
N GLY A 15 -2.51 -0.69 9.39
CA GLY A 15 -1.47 0.22 8.92
C GLY A 15 -0.10 -0.45 8.84
N LYS A 16 0.32 -1.13 9.92
CA LYS A 16 1.54 -1.96 9.97
C LYS A 16 1.51 -3.05 8.90
N LEU A 17 0.36 -3.69 8.72
CA LEU A 17 0.10 -4.71 7.71
C LEU A 17 0.39 -4.19 6.31
N THR A 18 -0.09 -2.99 5.95
CA THR A 18 0.19 -2.41 4.61
C THR A 18 1.69 -2.23 4.37
N ALA A 19 2.43 -1.79 5.39
CA ALA A 19 3.87 -1.61 5.30
C ALA A 19 4.61 -2.95 5.13
N GLN A 20 4.24 -3.97 5.90
CA GLN A 20 4.81 -5.30 5.81
C GLN A 20 4.48 -5.99 4.48
N THR A 21 3.24 -5.84 4.00
CA THR A 21 2.78 -6.35 2.69
C THR A 21 3.60 -5.72 1.57
N GLY A 22 3.74 -4.39 1.56
CA GLY A 22 4.54 -3.71 0.55
C GLY A 22 6.02 -4.11 0.58
N ALA A 23 6.60 -4.26 1.77
CA ALA A 23 7.99 -4.72 1.94
C ALA A 23 8.19 -6.18 1.48
N MET A 24 7.20 -7.06 1.70
CA MET A 24 7.24 -8.43 1.19
C MET A 24 7.19 -8.45 -0.33
N LEU A 25 6.23 -7.73 -0.93
CA LEU A 25 6.06 -7.69 -2.38
C LEU A 25 7.25 -7.08 -3.11
N LEU A 26 7.91 -6.08 -2.52
CA LEU A 26 9.15 -5.53 -3.05
C LEU A 26 10.24 -6.60 -3.25
N ARG A 27 10.21 -7.68 -2.46
CA ARG A 27 11.18 -8.79 -2.53
C ARG A 27 10.67 -9.98 -3.33
N SER A 28 9.37 -10.26 -3.29
CA SER A 28 8.79 -11.50 -3.83
C SER A 28 8.01 -11.34 -5.14
N SER A 29 7.75 -10.12 -5.62
CA SER A 29 6.88 -9.87 -6.79
C SER A 29 7.56 -10.05 -8.15
N CYS A 30 8.80 -10.56 -8.21
CA CYS A 30 9.56 -10.75 -9.46
C CYS A 30 9.64 -9.47 -10.32
N GLY A 31 9.74 -8.30 -9.69
CA GLY A 31 9.85 -7.00 -10.38
C GLY A 31 8.51 -6.33 -10.70
N ALA A 32 7.37 -6.90 -10.32
CA ALA A 32 6.08 -6.23 -10.47
C ALA A 32 5.89 -5.05 -9.51
N VAL A 33 6.60 -5.05 -8.37
CA VAL A 33 6.72 -3.92 -7.44
C VAL A 33 8.16 -3.45 -7.42
N GLU A 34 8.40 -2.22 -7.85
CA GLU A 34 9.75 -1.63 -7.91
C GLU A 34 10.13 -0.90 -6.61
N THR A 35 9.15 -0.34 -5.91
CA THR A 35 9.37 0.43 -4.69
C THR A 35 8.12 0.43 -3.82
N CYS A 36 8.32 0.59 -2.53
CA CYS A 36 7.26 0.77 -1.55
C CYS A 36 7.62 1.94 -0.65
N VAL A 37 6.74 2.93 -0.59
CA VAL A 37 6.89 4.15 0.21
C VAL A 37 5.75 4.28 1.20
N ALA A 38 6.06 4.77 2.39
CA ALA A 38 5.05 5.04 3.39
C ALA A 38 4.37 6.39 3.11
N ALA A 39 3.04 6.42 3.14
CA ALA A 39 2.27 7.67 3.05
C ALA A 39 2.56 8.63 4.22
N THR A 40 3.17 8.16 5.31
CA THR A 40 3.62 8.97 6.46
C THR A 40 4.93 9.73 6.20
N ARG A 41 5.61 9.50 5.07
CA ARG A 41 6.79 10.29 4.68
C ARG A 41 6.45 11.77 4.49
N PRO A 42 7.46 12.67 4.59
CA PRO A 42 7.28 14.08 4.24
C PRO A 42 6.69 14.24 2.84
N THR A 43 5.79 15.22 2.67
CA THR A 43 5.05 15.46 1.43
C THR A 43 5.96 15.57 0.21
N ALA A 44 7.06 16.30 0.30
CA ALA A 44 8.03 16.45 -0.80
C ALA A 44 8.63 15.11 -1.23
N SER A 45 8.95 14.22 -0.29
CA SER A 45 9.48 12.89 -0.61
C SER A 45 8.41 11.98 -1.22
N LEU A 46 7.16 12.09 -0.76
CA LEU A 46 6.04 11.36 -1.35
C LEU A 46 5.76 11.84 -2.78
N GLU A 47 5.79 13.15 -3.01
CA GLU A 47 5.61 13.77 -4.33
C GLU A 47 6.64 13.28 -5.34
N VAL A 48 7.92 13.25 -4.96
CA VAL A 48 8.97 12.70 -5.81
C VAL A 48 8.67 11.24 -6.17
N ALA A 49 8.28 10.42 -5.20
CA ALA A 49 8.00 9.00 -5.46
C ALA A 49 6.82 8.81 -6.44
N VAL A 50 5.71 9.54 -6.25
CA VAL A 50 4.54 9.39 -7.13
C VAL A 50 4.76 9.97 -8.52
N ARG A 51 5.53 11.06 -8.67
CA ARG A 51 5.78 11.67 -9.99
C ARG A 51 6.74 10.88 -10.88
N HIS A 52 7.61 10.06 -10.29
CA HIS A 52 8.55 9.21 -11.04
C HIS A 52 8.04 7.79 -11.25
N ALA A 53 6.90 7.43 -10.66
CA ALA A 53 6.32 6.11 -10.78
C ALA A 53 5.70 5.90 -12.16
N ASP A 54 5.95 4.74 -12.78
CA ASP A 54 5.26 4.33 -14.00
C ASP A 54 3.77 4.03 -13.72
N ARG A 55 3.51 3.35 -12.60
CA ARG A 55 2.19 3.02 -12.09
C ARG A 55 2.17 3.13 -10.57
N ILE A 56 1.07 3.63 -10.01
CA ILE A 56 0.89 3.85 -8.58
C ILE A 56 -0.19 2.92 -8.06
N LEU A 57 0.17 2.15 -7.03
CA LEU A 57 -0.79 1.40 -6.23
C LEU A 57 -0.84 2.00 -4.83
N VAL A 58 -2.00 2.46 -4.40
CA VAL A 58 -2.23 2.83 -2.99
C VAL A 58 -2.73 1.62 -2.23
N LEU A 59 -2.04 1.31 -1.12
CA LEU A 59 -2.42 0.24 -0.21
C LEU A 59 -2.81 0.84 1.14
N ASP A 60 -4.12 0.98 1.36
CA ASP A 60 -4.69 1.52 2.59
C ASP A 60 -5.06 0.44 3.59
N GLY A 61 -4.95 0.77 4.88
CA GLY A 61 -5.28 -0.18 5.94
C GLY A 61 -6.79 -0.28 6.19
N CYS A 62 -7.52 0.81 6.02
CA CYS A 62 -8.96 0.87 6.33
C CYS A 62 -9.64 1.98 5.51
N GLY A 63 -10.98 2.06 5.61
CA GLY A 63 -11.81 3.02 4.87
C GLY A 63 -11.54 4.51 5.13
N ASP A 64 -10.64 4.85 6.06
CA ASP A 64 -10.15 6.23 6.22
C ASP A 64 -9.36 6.70 4.98
N CYS A 65 -8.82 5.76 4.19
CA CYS A 65 -8.13 6.00 2.91
C CYS A 65 -7.03 7.07 3.00
N CYS A 66 -6.25 7.05 4.08
CA CYS A 66 -5.24 8.06 4.39
C CYS A 66 -4.15 8.16 3.30
N GLY A 67 -3.72 7.03 2.74
CA GLY A 67 -2.76 6.97 1.65
C GLY A 67 -3.33 7.60 0.38
N ARG A 68 -4.53 7.19 -0.02
CA ARG A 68 -5.18 7.72 -1.24
C ARG A 68 -5.38 9.22 -1.17
N LYS A 69 -5.92 9.73 -0.05
CA LYS A 69 -6.14 11.17 0.16
C LYS A 69 -4.84 11.97 0.00
N LYS A 70 -3.70 11.45 0.48
CA LYS A 70 -2.40 12.11 0.34
C LYS A 70 -1.90 12.12 -1.09
N VAL A 71 -2.06 11.02 -1.83
CA VAL A 71 -1.68 10.96 -3.24
C VAL A 71 -2.54 11.92 -4.08
N GLN A 72 -3.86 11.95 -3.85
CA GLN A 72 -4.78 12.87 -4.53
C GLN A 72 -4.52 14.34 -4.19
N ALA A 73 -4.11 14.65 -2.96
CA ALA A 73 -3.72 16.01 -2.56
C ALA A 73 -2.48 16.53 -3.33
N LEU A 74 -1.69 15.64 -3.95
CA LEU A 74 -0.58 15.99 -4.84
C LEU A 74 -1.01 16.16 -6.31
N GLY A 75 -2.31 16.05 -6.59
CA GLY A 75 -2.88 16.10 -7.94
C GLY A 75 -2.64 14.83 -8.76
N VAL A 76 -2.40 13.70 -8.09
CA VAL A 76 -2.13 12.40 -8.73
C VAL A 76 -3.25 11.43 -8.38
N GLU A 77 -3.79 10.74 -9.39
CA GLU A 77 -4.72 9.63 -9.18
C GLU A 77 -3.97 8.30 -9.25
N PRO A 78 -4.18 7.38 -8.29
CA PRO A 78 -3.53 6.08 -8.33
C PRO A 78 -4.16 5.18 -9.39
N ASP A 79 -3.35 4.35 -10.04
CA ASP A 79 -3.82 3.34 -10.99
C ASP A 79 -4.62 2.23 -10.30
N LEU A 80 -4.20 1.85 -9.10
CA LEU A 80 -4.86 0.84 -8.28
C LEU A 80 -5.00 1.33 -6.84
N HIS A 81 -6.11 0.97 -6.21
CA HIS A 81 -6.36 1.25 -4.80
C HIS A 81 -6.95 0.02 -4.12
N LEU A 82 -6.26 -0.47 -3.10
CA LEU A 82 -6.75 -1.57 -2.27
C LEU A 82 -6.83 -1.10 -0.81
N VAL A 83 -7.83 -1.62 -0.09
CA VAL A 83 -8.02 -1.37 1.33
C VAL A 83 -8.03 -2.70 2.07
N ALA A 84 -7.14 -2.89 3.05
CA ALA A 84 -6.98 -4.16 3.75
C ALA A 84 -8.27 -4.66 4.41
N THR A 85 -9.09 -3.76 4.95
CA THR A 85 -10.41 -4.11 5.53
C THR A 85 -11.37 -4.68 4.50
N ASP A 86 -11.29 -4.23 3.25
CA ASP A 86 -12.16 -4.72 2.17
C ASP A 86 -11.70 -6.11 1.70
N CYS A 87 -10.45 -6.49 1.98
CA CYS A 87 -9.92 -7.85 1.83
C CYS A 87 -10.26 -8.77 3.04
N GLY A 88 -11.20 -8.37 3.90
CA GLY A 88 -11.65 -9.17 5.04
C GLY A 88 -10.66 -9.20 6.21
N ILE A 89 -9.80 -8.18 6.33
CA ILE A 89 -8.82 -8.06 7.43
C ILE A 89 -9.34 -7.06 8.46
N ALA A 90 -9.62 -7.53 9.67
CA ALA A 90 -10.23 -6.69 10.69
C ALA A 90 -9.20 -5.70 11.29
N LYS A 91 -9.62 -4.43 11.43
CA LYS A 91 -8.88 -3.44 12.21
C LYS A 91 -9.05 -3.77 13.69
N ASN A 92 -7.96 -4.13 14.37
CA ASN A 92 -7.95 -4.57 15.77
C ASN A 92 -7.11 -3.64 16.67
N GLY A 93 -7.03 -2.36 16.31
CA GLY A 93 -6.29 -1.35 17.05
C GLY A 93 -4.79 -1.46 16.78
N MET A 94 -3.99 -1.64 17.83
CA MET A 94 -2.52 -1.58 17.78
C MET A 94 -1.84 -2.95 17.73
N ALA A 95 -2.61 -4.04 17.60
CA ALA A 95 -2.04 -5.38 17.58
C ALA A 95 -1.05 -5.54 16.42
N GLU A 96 -0.20 -6.56 16.53
CA GLU A 96 0.69 -6.90 15.43
C GLU A 96 -0.07 -7.62 14.32
N PRO A 97 0.22 -7.31 13.04
CA PRO A 97 -0.34 -8.05 11.91
C PRO A 97 0.05 -9.52 11.99
N ARG A 98 -0.88 -10.40 11.66
CA ARG A 98 -0.58 -11.82 11.56
C ARG A 98 -0.02 -12.15 10.18
N PHE A 99 0.76 -13.22 10.10
CA PHE A 99 1.37 -13.65 8.84
C PHE A 99 0.32 -14.02 7.77
N ASP A 100 -0.78 -14.68 8.16
CA ASP A 100 -1.90 -15.02 7.27
C ASP A 100 -2.59 -13.77 6.69
N GLU A 101 -2.61 -12.67 7.44
CA GLU A 101 -3.16 -11.40 6.97
C GLU A 101 -2.24 -10.74 5.93
N ILE A 102 -0.92 -10.82 6.13
CA ILE A 102 0.08 -10.32 5.17
C ILE A 102 0.00 -11.11 3.86
N GLU A 103 -0.04 -12.45 3.94
CA GLU A 103 -0.17 -13.31 2.76
C GLU A 103 -1.47 -13.03 2.00
N ARG A 104 -2.60 -12.91 2.72
CA ARG A 104 -3.89 -12.58 2.11
C ARG A 104 -3.85 -11.26 1.36
N LEU A 105 -3.32 -10.21 2.00
CA LEU A 105 -3.26 -8.89 1.38
C LEU A 105 -2.30 -8.88 0.19
N SER A 106 -1.17 -9.58 0.28
CA SER A 106 -0.23 -9.71 -0.84
C SER A 106 -0.82 -10.47 -2.01
N ALA A 107 -1.60 -11.53 -1.77
CA ALA A 107 -2.31 -12.24 -2.83
C ALA A 107 -3.28 -11.31 -3.56
N ALA A 108 -4.08 -10.53 -2.81
CA ALA A 108 -5.02 -9.56 -3.38
C ALA A 108 -4.32 -8.47 -4.20
N VAL A 109 -3.18 -7.94 -3.72
CA VAL A 109 -2.38 -6.97 -4.48
C VAL A 109 -1.84 -7.58 -5.77
N MET A 110 -1.29 -8.80 -5.71
CA MET A 110 -0.74 -9.46 -6.89
C MET A 110 -1.82 -9.86 -7.90
N GLU A 111 -3.04 -10.16 -7.46
CA GLU A 111 -4.19 -10.37 -8.33
C GLU A 111 -4.56 -9.08 -9.05
N ALA A 112 -4.70 -7.96 -8.32
CA ALA A 112 -5.02 -6.66 -8.89
C ALA A 112 -3.95 -6.13 -9.86
N ILE A 113 -2.67 -6.46 -9.64
CA ILE A 113 -1.57 -6.10 -10.56
C ILE A 113 -1.65 -6.88 -11.88
N ARG A 114 -2.22 -8.09 -11.87
CA ARG A 114 -2.29 -8.98 -13.06
C ARG A 114 -3.57 -8.81 -13.88
N SER A 115 -4.62 -8.20 -13.32
CA SER A 115 -5.87 -7.90 -14.02
C SER A 115 -5.73 -6.71 -14.97
#